data_AF-A0A9P4DNL1-F1
#
_entry.id   AF-A0A9P4DNL1-F1
#
_cell.length_a   1.000
_cell.length_b   1.000
_cell.length_c   1.000
_cell.angle_alpha   90.00
_cell.angle_beta   90.00
_cell.angle_gamma   90.00
#
_symmetry.space_group_name_H-M   'P 1'
#
loop_
_entity.id
_entity.type
_entity.pdbx_description
1 polymer ?
#
loop_
_entity_poly.entity_id
_entity_poly.type
_entity_poly.pdbx_seq_one_letter_code
_entity_poly.pdbx_strand_id
1 'polypeptide(L)'
;MKKIFLTVIVVLLAVTTVSAQYKGDWGVGPKIGVYTNAGADGAIFGIGAAGQYSITDNWRVAPSILALCKTGCSVDISADVQYLFNIAPDWHIYPLAGISANDIGDWSCGINLGGGADFSITRNWDVSAGFKWMIQTAKDYVPGFVKRRNPIVINIGATYRF
;
A
#
# COMPACT_ATOMS: atom_id res chain seq x y z
N MET A 1 -11.30 -11.23 -27.40
CA MET A 1 -10.47 -10.19 -26.75
C MET A 1 -9.95 -10.54 -25.34
N LYS A 2 -10.32 -11.68 -24.72
CA LYS A 2 -9.78 -12.09 -23.40
C LYS A 2 -8.38 -12.74 -23.45
N LYS A 3 -8.01 -13.34 -24.58
CA LYS A 3 -6.74 -14.10 -24.72
C LYS A 3 -5.50 -13.19 -24.87
N ILE A 4 -5.66 -12.03 -25.53
CA ILE A 4 -4.56 -11.07 -25.74
C ILE A 4 -4.12 -10.43 -24.42
N PHE A 5 -5.06 -10.16 -23.51
CA PHE A 5 -4.74 -9.63 -22.17
C PHE A 5 -3.87 -10.60 -21.35
N LEU A 6 -4.16 -11.91 -21.43
CA LEU A 6 -3.37 -12.92 -20.73
C LEU A 6 -1.96 -13.05 -21.33
N THR A 7 -1.84 -12.93 -22.65
CA THR A 7 -0.53 -12.99 -23.35
C THR A 7 0.35 -11.80 -23.02
N VAL A 8 -0.21 -10.60 -22.84
CA VAL A 8 0.57 -9.42 -22.41
C VAL A 8 1.10 -9.58 -20.97
N ILE A 9 0.31 -10.18 -20.07
CA ILE A 9 0.75 -10.48 -18.70
C ILE A 9 1.88 -11.52 -18.69
N VAL A 10 1.76 -12.57 -19.51
CA VAL A 10 2.79 -13.64 -19.60
C VAL A 10 4.09 -13.13 -20.24
N VAL A 11 4.03 -12.21 -21.20
CA VAL A 11 5.23 -11.62 -21.82
C VAL A 11 5.90 -10.59 -20.88
N LEU A 12 5.13 -9.90 -20.03
CA LEU A 12 5.71 -9.01 -19.00
C LEU A 12 6.44 -9.77 -17.89
N LEU A 13 6.13 -11.06 -17.70
CA LEU A 13 6.76 -11.96 -16.71
C LEU A 13 8.05 -12.62 -17.23
N ALA A 14 8.43 -12.42 -18.49
CA ALA A 14 9.54 -13.14 -19.15
C ALA A 14 10.92 -12.45 -19.01
N VAL A 15 11.06 -11.43 -18.17
CA VAL A 15 12.35 -10.78 -17.88
C VAL A 15 12.60 -10.77 -16.37
N THR A 16 12.96 -11.93 -15.82
CA THR A 16 13.37 -12.04 -14.41
C THR A 16 14.82 -11.61 -14.27
N THR A 17 15.06 -10.29 -14.21
CA THR A 17 16.33 -9.77 -13.70
C THR A 17 16.28 -9.77 -12.18
N VAL A 18 17.10 -10.64 -11.57
CA VAL A 18 17.32 -10.75 -10.12
C VAL A 18 17.36 -9.37 -9.46
N SER A 19 16.42 -9.14 -8.55
CA SER A 19 16.24 -7.88 -7.86
C SER A 19 15.96 -8.08 -6.37
N ALA A 20 17.05 -8.35 -5.64
CA ALA A 20 17.02 -8.33 -4.18
C ALA A 20 17.06 -6.87 -3.67
N GLN A 21 16.25 -6.56 -2.65
CA GLN A 21 16.39 -5.32 -1.89
C GLN A 21 17.50 -5.50 -0.85
N TYR A 22 18.50 -4.62 -0.89
CA TYR A 22 19.63 -4.59 0.03
C TYR A 22 19.50 -3.45 1.02
N LYS A 23 20.22 -3.56 2.14
CA LYS A 23 20.39 -2.46 3.09
C LYS A 23 20.85 -1.18 2.38
N GLY A 24 20.13 -0.09 2.62
CA GLY A 24 20.42 1.24 2.04
C GLY A 24 19.69 1.51 0.73
N ASP A 25 19.07 0.49 0.13
CA ASP A 25 18.24 0.68 -1.06
C ASP A 25 17.05 1.56 -0.71
N TRP A 26 16.73 2.46 -1.63
CA TRP A 26 15.58 3.31 -1.51
C TRP A 26 14.86 3.43 -2.84
N GLY A 27 13.57 3.69 -2.76
CA GLY A 27 12.76 3.84 -3.93
C GLY A 27 11.53 4.69 -3.66
N VAL A 28 10.97 5.22 -4.73
CA VAL A 28 9.73 6.00 -4.66
C VAL A 28 8.86 5.67 -5.86
N GLY A 29 7.55 5.81 -5.69
CA GLY A 29 6.66 5.73 -6.83
C GLY A 29 5.19 5.86 -6.48
N PRO A 30 4.33 5.74 -7.51
CA PRO A 30 2.91 5.94 -7.35
C PRO A 30 2.27 4.80 -6.55
N LYS A 31 1.29 5.15 -5.72
CA LYS A 31 0.48 4.21 -4.95
C LYS A 31 -0.99 4.57 -5.07
N ILE A 32 -1.80 3.55 -5.29
CA ILE A 32 -3.26 3.63 -5.33
C ILE A 32 -3.79 2.76 -4.21
N GLY A 33 -4.82 3.23 -3.51
CA GLY A 33 -5.46 2.52 -2.42
C GLY A 33 -6.98 2.55 -2.54
N VAL A 34 -7.65 1.43 -2.30
CA VAL A 34 -9.11 1.35 -2.19
C VAL A 34 -9.44 1.08 -0.73
N TYR A 35 -10.04 2.06 -0.07
CA TYR A 35 -10.47 2.00 1.32
C TYR A 35 -11.88 1.43 1.35
N THR A 36 -11.97 0.14 1.63
CA THR A 36 -13.25 -0.54 1.81
C THR A 36 -13.74 -0.31 3.24
N ASN A 37 -15.07 -0.29 3.41
CA ASN A 37 -15.71 -0.20 4.72
C ASN A 37 -15.50 1.16 5.43
N ALA A 38 -15.38 2.27 4.68
CA ALA A 38 -15.14 3.61 5.21
C ALA A 38 -16.42 4.34 5.72
N GLY A 39 -17.46 3.61 6.11
CA GLY A 39 -18.72 4.18 6.62
C GLY A 39 -19.69 4.61 5.51
N ALA A 40 -20.35 5.76 5.69
CA ALA A 40 -21.45 6.25 4.84
C ALA A 40 -21.02 6.57 3.39
N ASP A 41 -19.75 6.89 3.17
CA ASP A 41 -19.18 7.21 1.86
C ASP A 41 -18.85 5.96 1.02
N GLY A 42 -19.06 4.75 1.56
CA GLY A 42 -18.79 3.50 0.84
C GLY A 42 -17.30 3.23 0.64
N ALA A 43 -16.91 2.82 -0.57
CA ALA A 43 -15.51 2.59 -0.92
C ALA A 43 -14.85 3.90 -1.38
N ILE A 44 -13.78 4.31 -0.70
CA ILE A 44 -13.04 5.55 -1.03
C ILE A 44 -11.80 5.19 -1.84
N PHE A 45 -11.61 5.88 -2.96
CA PHE A 45 -10.42 5.73 -3.79
C PHE A 45 -9.34 6.71 -3.33
N GLY A 46 -8.10 6.24 -3.22
CA GLY A 46 -6.94 7.04 -2.85
C GLY A 46 -5.84 6.96 -3.89
N ILE A 47 -5.22 8.08 -4.22
CA ILE A 47 -4.07 8.16 -5.13
C ILE A 47 -2.98 8.96 -4.44
N GLY A 48 -1.74 8.52 -4.56
CA GLY A 48 -0.60 9.34 -4.19
C GLY A 48 0.71 8.62 -4.42
N ALA A 49 1.63 8.79 -3.49
CA ALA A 49 2.99 8.28 -3.61
C ALA A 49 3.42 7.56 -2.34
N ALA A 50 4.30 6.58 -2.52
CA ALA A 50 4.98 5.90 -1.43
C ALA A 50 6.50 5.98 -1.65
N GLY A 51 7.21 6.16 -0.56
CA GLY A 51 8.64 5.90 -0.48
C GLY A 51 8.87 4.54 0.16
N GLN A 52 10.04 3.97 -0.12
CA GLN A 52 10.54 2.76 0.52
C GLN A 52 12.02 2.97 0.83
N TYR A 53 12.43 2.58 2.03
CA TYR A 53 13.82 2.61 2.46
C TYR A 53 14.16 1.36 3.25
N SER A 54 15.12 0.58 2.77
CA SER A 54 15.58 -0.65 3.41
C SER A 54 16.61 -0.33 4.49
N ILE A 55 16.21 -0.45 5.75
CA ILE A 55 17.09 -0.26 6.92
C ILE A 55 18.11 -1.41 7.00
N THR A 56 17.67 -2.62 6.66
CA THR A 56 18.47 -3.84 6.55
C THR A 56 17.95 -4.67 5.38
N ASP A 57 18.56 -5.83 5.10
CA ASP A 57 18.12 -6.74 4.03
C ASP A 57 16.71 -7.33 4.27
N ASN A 58 16.16 -7.22 5.48
CA ASN A 58 14.82 -7.68 5.83
C ASN A 58 13.90 -6.58 6.33
N TRP A 59 14.42 -5.48 6.89
CA TRP A 59 13.58 -4.41 7.44
C TRP A 59 13.51 -3.23 6.50
N ARG A 60 12.29 -2.82 6.16
CA ARG A 60 12.00 -1.68 5.29
C ARG A 60 10.98 -0.76 5.93
N VAL A 61 11.19 0.54 5.78
CA VAL A 61 10.18 1.56 6.12
C VAL A 61 9.55 2.09 4.85
N ALA A 62 8.25 2.30 4.89
CA ALA A 62 7.43 2.70 3.77
C ALA A 62 6.50 3.85 4.17
N PRO A 63 6.97 5.10 4.13
CA PRO A 63 6.09 6.26 4.24
C PRO A 63 5.23 6.39 2.97
N SER A 64 3.96 6.76 3.13
CA SER A 64 3.09 7.08 1.99
C SER A 64 2.11 8.18 2.29
N ILE A 65 1.75 8.92 1.24
CA ILE A 65 0.72 9.95 1.26
C ILE A 65 -0.28 9.64 0.15
N LEU A 66 -1.56 9.55 0.48
CA LEU A 66 -2.64 9.33 -0.48
C LEU A 66 -3.69 10.42 -0.34
N ALA A 67 -4.01 11.11 -1.43
CA ALA A 67 -5.18 11.95 -1.54
C ALA A 67 -6.41 11.05 -1.75
N LEU A 68 -7.40 11.20 -0.88
CA LEU A 68 -8.64 10.43 -0.86
C LEU A 68 -9.74 11.17 -1.63
N CYS A 69 -10.21 10.55 -2.71
CA CYS A 69 -11.28 11.02 -3.57
C CYS A 69 -12.64 10.83 -2.89
N LYS A 70 -12.97 11.71 -1.95
CA LYS A 70 -14.30 11.86 -1.34
C LYS A 70 -14.76 13.30 -1.39
N THR A 71 -16.06 13.54 -1.17
CA THR A 71 -16.61 14.89 -1.02
C THR A 71 -15.90 15.62 0.12
N GLY A 72 -15.14 16.67 -0.19
CA GLY A 72 -14.38 17.45 0.80
C GLY A 72 -12.87 17.19 0.88
N CYS A 73 -12.26 16.46 -0.07
CA CYS A 73 -10.80 16.26 -0.22
C CYS A 73 -10.08 15.87 1.08
N SER A 74 -9.86 14.58 1.29
CA SER A 74 -9.14 14.08 2.48
C SER A 74 -7.76 13.55 2.11
N VAL A 75 -6.86 13.45 3.09
CA VAL A 75 -5.51 12.94 2.91
C VAL A 75 -5.24 11.86 3.95
N ASP A 76 -4.65 10.74 3.51
CA ASP A 76 -4.04 9.71 4.37
C ASP A 76 -2.52 9.83 4.32
N ILE A 77 -1.91 10.05 5.48
CA ILE A 77 -0.47 9.99 5.67
C ILE A 77 -0.19 8.76 6.51
N SER A 78 0.66 7.87 6.02
CA SER A 78 1.03 6.64 6.72
C SER A 78 2.54 6.43 6.73
N ALA A 79 3.02 5.79 7.79
CA ALA A 79 4.38 5.31 7.91
C ALA A 79 4.31 3.85 8.37
N ASP A 80 4.64 2.94 7.46
CA ASP A 80 4.58 1.50 7.70
C ASP A 80 6.00 0.93 7.81
N VAL A 81 6.19 -0.02 8.73
CA VAL A 81 7.38 -0.87 8.81
C VAL A 81 7.03 -2.23 8.23
N GLN A 82 7.91 -2.77 7.41
CA GLN A 82 7.70 -3.99 6.64
C GLN A 82 8.88 -4.93 6.87
N TYR A 83 8.58 -6.21 7.09
CA TYR A 83 9.59 -7.26 7.20
C TYR A 83 9.57 -8.12 5.94
N LEU A 84 10.63 -8.11 5.15
CA LEU A 84 10.72 -8.80 3.88
C LEU A 84 11.16 -10.26 4.08
N PHE A 85 10.29 -11.16 3.66
CA PHE A 85 10.60 -12.56 3.38
C PHE A 85 10.89 -12.70 1.89
N ASN A 86 12.18 -12.89 1.58
CA ASN A 86 12.64 -13.09 0.22
C ASN A 86 12.36 -14.55 -0.18
N ILE A 87 11.25 -14.78 -0.89
CA ILE A 87 10.84 -16.11 -1.35
C ILE A 87 11.64 -16.51 -2.59
N ALA A 88 11.87 -15.54 -3.48
CA ALA A 88 12.70 -15.66 -4.67
C ALA A 88 13.43 -14.33 -4.91
N PRO A 89 14.44 -14.29 -5.79
CA PRO A 89 15.18 -13.07 -6.07
C PRO A 89 14.30 -11.90 -6.57
N ASP A 90 13.17 -12.20 -7.23
CA ASP A 90 12.25 -11.20 -7.79
C ASP A 90 10.90 -11.14 -7.07
N TRP A 91 10.74 -11.92 -6.00
CA TRP A 91 9.47 -12.02 -5.28
C TRP A 91 9.67 -12.00 -3.77
N HIS A 92 9.13 -10.94 -3.17
CA HIS A 92 9.22 -10.67 -1.74
C HIS A 92 7.81 -10.59 -1.17
N ILE A 93 7.57 -11.26 -0.04
CA ILE A 93 6.33 -11.08 0.72
C ILE A 93 6.67 -10.40 2.04
N TYR A 94 5.79 -9.55 2.54
CA TYR A 94 6.03 -8.83 3.78
C TYR A 94 4.76 -8.67 4.60
N PRO A 95 4.76 -9.03 5.90
CA PRO A 95 3.87 -8.38 6.84
C PRO A 95 4.25 -6.90 6.98
N LEU A 96 3.25 -6.09 7.32
CA LEU A 96 3.43 -4.68 7.63
C LEU A 96 2.72 -4.31 8.93
N ALA A 97 3.35 -3.43 9.69
CA ALA A 97 2.77 -2.77 10.85
C ALA A 97 3.17 -1.29 10.83
N GLY A 98 2.23 -0.39 11.08
CA GLY A 98 2.49 1.03 10.92
C GLY A 98 1.50 1.92 11.64
N ILE A 99 1.66 3.21 11.39
CA ILE A 99 0.75 4.25 11.86
C ILE A 99 0.21 5.03 10.68
N SER A 100 -1.02 5.50 10.81
CA SER A 100 -1.64 6.42 9.86
C SER A 100 -2.29 7.57 10.58
N ALA A 101 -2.14 8.76 10.04
CA ALA A 101 -2.97 9.92 10.36
C ALA A 101 -3.76 10.27 9.11
N ASN A 102 -5.08 10.35 9.23
CA ASN A 102 -5.93 10.81 8.14
C ASN A 102 -7.07 11.67 8.64
N ASP A 103 -7.58 12.48 7.73
CA ASP A 103 -8.71 13.37 7.98
C ASP A 103 -9.97 12.84 7.27
N ILE A 104 -10.28 11.56 7.46
CA ILE A 104 -11.51 10.99 6.93
C ILE A 104 -12.65 11.49 7.84
N GLY A 105 -13.08 12.74 7.64
CA GLY A 105 -14.23 13.37 8.32
C GLY A 105 -13.94 14.03 9.68
N ASP A 106 -12.88 13.61 10.37
CA ASP A 106 -12.24 14.30 11.50
C ASP A 106 -10.82 13.73 11.66
N TRP A 107 -9.89 14.50 12.23
CA TRP A 107 -8.50 14.07 12.41
C TRP A 107 -8.42 12.78 13.24
N SER A 108 -7.89 11.71 12.65
CA SER A 108 -7.77 10.41 13.30
C SER A 108 -6.40 9.80 13.12
N CYS A 109 -5.82 9.34 14.22
CA CYS A 109 -4.67 8.46 14.23
C CYS A 109 -5.12 7.00 14.36
N GLY A 110 -4.43 6.11 13.64
CA GLY A 110 -4.70 4.68 13.64
C GLY A 110 -3.43 3.84 13.49
N ILE A 111 -3.58 2.56 13.79
CA ILE A 111 -2.54 1.55 13.60
C ILE A 111 -2.89 0.75 12.34
N ASN A 112 -1.90 0.54 11.49
CA ASN A 112 -2.00 -0.28 10.29
C ASN A 112 -1.43 -1.67 10.59
N LEU A 113 -2.16 -2.71 10.23
CA LEU A 113 -1.69 -4.09 10.24
C LEU A 113 -2.07 -4.76 8.94
N GLY A 114 -1.14 -5.48 8.32
CA GLY A 114 -1.47 -6.21 7.10
C GLY A 114 -0.26 -6.87 6.49
N GLY A 115 -0.28 -6.95 5.15
CA GLY A 115 0.85 -7.46 4.40
C GLY A 115 0.69 -7.25 2.91
N GLY A 116 1.77 -7.51 2.19
CA GLY A 116 1.80 -7.40 0.75
C GLY A 116 2.87 -8.28 0.13
N ALA A 117 2.96 -8.16 -1.17
CA ALA A 117 3.97 -8.79 -1.99
C ALA A 117 4.50 -7.78 -3.00
N ASP A 118 5.81 -7.83 -3.23
CA ASP A 118 6.49 -7.08 -4.27
C ASP A 118 7.05 -8.04 -5.32
N PHE A 119 6.89 -7.64 -6.57
CA PHE A 119 7.36 -8.36 -7.75
C PHE A 119 8.25 -7.42 -8.56
N SER A 120 9.50 -7.80 -8.74
CA SER A 120 10.43 -7.04 -9.57
C SER A 120 10.15 -7.30 -11.04
N ILE A 121 9.79 -6.26 -11.78
CA ILE A 121 9.50 -6.32 -13.23
C ILE A 121 10.76 -6.00 -14.03
N THR A 122 11.58 -5.09 -13.52
CA THR A 122 12.87 -4.73 -14.12
C THR A 122 13.91 -4.50 -13.03
N ARG A 123 15.17 -4.26 -13.43
CA ARG A 123 16.27 -3.95 -12.50
C ARG A 123 16.00 -2.79 -11.55
N ASN A 124 15.12 -1.86 -11.93
CA ASN A 124 14.82 -0.65 -11.17
C ASN A 124 13.33 -0.49 -10.83
N TRP A 125 12.44 -1.36 -11.31
CA TRP A 125 11.00 -1.24 -11.05
C TRP A 125 10.45 -2.47 -10.38
N ASP A 126 9.79 -2.24 -9.24
CA ASP A 126 8.99 -3.24 -8.54
C ASP A 126 7.51 -2.85 -8.57
N VAL A 127 6.63 -3.83 -8.71
CA VAL A 127 5.19 -3.68 -8.50
C VAL A 127 4.81 -4.33 -7.19
N SER A 128 4.07 -3.59 -6.39
CA SER A 128 3.61 -3.96 -5.07
C SER A 128 2.10 -4.13 -5.06
N ALA A 129 1.63 -5.18 -4.41
CA ALA A 129 0.22 -5.38 -4.09
C ALA A 129 0.11 -5.75 -2.62
N GLY A 130 -0.76 -5.08 -1.87
CA GLY A 130 -0.89 -5.33 -0.44
C GLY A 130 -2.24 -4.95 0.10
N PHE A 131 -2.51 -5.41 1.31
CA PHE A 131 -3.68 -5.02 2.08
C PHE A 131 -3.23 -4.52 3.45
N LYS A 132 -3.86 -3.46 3.94
CA LYS A 132 -3.69 -2.97 5.31
C LYS A 132 -5.05 -2.83 5.97
N TRP A 133 -5.19 -3.36 7.16
CA TRP A 133 -6.32 -3.10 8.04
C TRP A 133 -5.96 -1.91 8.95
N MET A 134 -6.77 -0.87 8.90
CA MET A 134 -6.54 0.36 9.66
C MET A 134 -7.44 0.37 10.89
N ILE A 135 -6.83 0.23 12.06
CA ILE A 135 -7.52 0.34 13.35
C ILE A 135 -7.46 1.80 13.75
N GLN A 136 -8.54 2.53 13.50
CA GLN A 136 -8.61 3.97 13.76
C GLN A 136 -9.24 4.25 15.12
N THR A 137 -8.72 5.26 15.81
CA THR A 137 -9.20 5.65 17.15
C THR A 137 -10.52 6.42 17.07
N ALA A 138 -10.76 7.17 15.98
CA ALA A 138 -12.00 7.92 15.79
C ALA A 138 -13.19 6.96 15.60
N LYS A 139 -14.07 6.94 16.60
CA LYS A 139 -15.39 6.34 16.53
C LYS A 139 -16.39 7.47 16.34
N ASP A 140 -16.74 7.79 15.09
CA ASP A 140 -17.89 8.65 14.85
C ASP A 140 -19.13 7.90 15.34
N TYR A 141 -19.60 8.27 16.53
CA TYR A 141 -20.90 7.86 17.04
C TYR A 141 -21.90 8.95 16.65
N VAL A 142 -22.61 8.74 15.56
CA VAL A 142 -23.82 9.51 15.22
C VAL A 142 -25.01 8.61 15.55
N PRO A 143 -25.90 9.00 16.48
CA PRO A 143 -27.11 8.23 16.77
C PRO A 143 -27.92 8.03 15.49
N GLY A 144 -28.08 6.77 15.04
CA GLY A 144 -28.88 6.42 13.86
C GLY A 144 -28.09 6.18 12.55
N PHE A 145 -26.78 6.45 12.51
CA PHE A 145 -25.92 6.11 11.36
C PHE A 145 -24.81 5.13 11.75
N VAL A 146 -24.52 4.21 10.85
CA VAL A 146 -23.69 3.02 11.07
C VAL A 146 -22.31 3.38 11.63
N LYS A 147 -21.97 2.76 12.75
CA LYS A 147 -20.65 2.69 13.39
C LYS A 147 -19.54 2.56 12.34
N ARG A 148 -18.64 3.55 12.23
CA ARG A 148 -17.43 3.43 11.39
C ARG A 148 -16.72 2.12 11.73
N ARG A 149 -16.55 1.24 10.74
CA ARG A 149 -15.78 0.00 10.87
C ARG A 149 -14.35 0.31 10.42
N ASN A 150 -13.38 -0.28 11.12
CA ASN A 150 -11.96 -0.20 10.77
C ASN A 150 -11.76 -0.51 9.27
N PRO A 151 -11.34 0.45 8.43
CA PRO A 151 -11.30 0.25 7.00
C PRO A 151 -10.22 -0.76 6.61
N ILE A 152 -10.52 -1.56 5.59
CA ILE A 152 -9.54 -2.44 4.95
C ILE A 152 -9.14 -1.75 3.66
N VAL A 153 -7.86 -1.45 3.53
CA VAL A 153 -7.29 -0.78 2.36
C VAL A 153 -6.56 -1.80 1.51
N ILE A 154 -6.96 -1.90 0.25
CA ILE A 154 -6.24 -2.68 -0.76
C ILE A 154 -5.39 -1.70 -1.55
N ASN A 155 -4.07 -1.91 -1.57
CA ASN A 155 -3.12 -1.04 -2.24
C ASN A 155 -2.46 -1.75 -3.42
N ILE A 156 -2.26 -1.00 -4.50
CA ILE A 156 -1.39 -1.37 -5.62
C ILE A 156 -0.45 -0.19 -5.86
N GLY A 157 0.84 -0.46 -5.99
CA GLY A 157 1.84 0.58 -6.24
C GLY A 157 2.96 0.09 -7.13
N ALA A 158 3.69 1.03 -7.71
CA ALA A 158 4.95 0.77 -8.39
C ALA A 158 6.04 1.57 -7.69
N THR A 159 7.23 0.98 -7.55
CA THR A 159 8.37 1.62 -6.89
C THR A 159 9.55 1.61 -7.85
N TYR A 160 10.11 2.79 -8.12
CA TYR A 160 11.39 2.93 -8.79
C TYR A 160 12.50 2.91 -7.75
N ARG A 161 13.45 1.98 -7.87
CA ARG A 161 14.61 1.82 -6.99
C ARG A 161 15.85 2.51 -7.57
N PHE A 162 16.58 3.18 -6.68
CA PHE A 162 17.82 3.91 -6.98
C PHE A 162 19.05 3.17 -6.50
#